data_AF-A0A7Y9ULB4-F1
#
_entry.id   AF-A0A7Y9ULB4-F1
#
_cell.length_a   1.000
_cell.length_b   1.000
_cell.length_c   1.000
_cell.angle_alpha   90.00
_cell.angle_beta   90.00
_cell.angle_gamma   90.00
#
_symmetry.space_group_name_H-M   'P 1'
#
loop_
_entity.id
_entity.type
_entity.pdbx_description
1 polymer ?
#
loop_
_entity_poly.entity_id
_entity_poly.type
_entity_poly.pdbx_seq_one_letter_code
_entity_poly.pdbx_strand_id
1 'polypeptide(L)'
;MTDTTSHRRLLRGGAAGVLALAAFAVAPAAPAAAQASPATTAAAAGATSAPTTAQATARAPRSGGKAGTTRTVRTSAQLRRAVAAANRREGPDRIDLGRSFRLTPGAGRGTGVFAGDLEVTDTLFVEGFGRAVDVRGVDRLFDVAAGTRLTLNRVVVRNGAPAAGESGGAVRSAGTLVVNRSTLSRNRVRGEGASGGALFNDGGRLVVFDSVLTGNSATRAGGAIEALAGSTTVTLSRLAGNRTGPTPGNGGGLHLTGAGTVRVVDSRVVGNRASAEGGGLWNSAEGRFTVQRTLVAGNRADGAAADQGGGGLHNDGGTLRVLESTVERNRATGAAGSGGGILNDLGSLVVRGSTVADNTAPRAGGGIEANVGSTTVADSVLRGNTTGPAPGNGGGLHLTGAGTVLVEGSRVVGNRAVEGGGLWNSGTGDFSVTGTVVRANTATGAAADQGGGGLYNDGGTLTVSDSTVAANRASGAAGSGGGILNNLGTLEVDGTSVQRNAAVRAGGGVETNGGEVSLLNVVLRDNTTGDAPGNGGGFHTTGAGRVSYTGGSVTGNAATSEGGGLWNSSTGTFVVNEVRIEGNTAPTGPDTFNQPGGVFTVDGVPVAPTL
;
A
#
# COMPACT_ATOMS: atom_id res chain seq x y z
N MET A 1 21.75 -31.92 -57.56
CA MET A 1 20.83 -31.08 -56.76
C MET A 1 21.65 -29.97 -56.13
N THR A 2 21.64 -28.82 -56.81
CA THR A 2 21.62 -27.42 -56.29
C THR A 2 22.24 -27.14 -54.91
N ASP A 3 23.08 -26.13 -54.69
CA ASP A 3 23.58 -25.06 -55.54
C ASP A 3 24.72 -24.33 -54.78
N THR A 4 25.41 -23.52 -55.54
CA THR A 4 26.64 -22.77 -55.46
C THR A 4 26.98 -21.90 -54.25
N THR A 5 28.29 -21.83 -54.06
CA THR A 5 29.16 -20.87 -53.38
C THR A 5 28.88 -19.39 -53.64
N SER A 6 29.13 -18.52 -52.64
CA SER A 6 29.94 -17.30 -52.85
C SER A 6 30.23 -16.56 -51.54
N HIS A 7 31.52 -16.48 -51.22
CA HIS A 7 32.15 -15.67 -50.19
C HIS A 7 31.99 -14.15 -50.40
N ARG A 8 31.93 -13.36 -49.32
CA ARG A 8 32.90 -12.28 -49.05
C ARG A 8 32.81 -11.75 -47.62
N ARG A 9 33.95 -11.24 -47.18
CA ARG A 9 34.44 -11.00 -45.82
C ARG A 9 34.54 -9.49 -45.61
N LEU A 10 34.32 -9.01 -44.37
CA LEU A 10 35.10 -7.98 -43.62
C LEU A 10 34.27 -6.95 -42.81
N LEU A 11 34.57 -6.93 -41.50
CA LEU A 11 34.88 -5.82 -40.58
C LEU A 11 33.79 -4.87 -39.96
N ARG A 12 33.77 -4.93 -38.61
CA ARG A 12 33.76 -3.86 -37.56
C ARG A 12 32.49 -3.01 -37.27
N GLY A 13 32.29 -2.82 -35.95
CA GLY A 13 31.40 -1.83 -35.28
C GLY A 13 30.16 -2.51 -34.66
N GLY A 14 29.76 -2.35 -33.39
CA GLY A 14 30.02 -1.31 -32.40
C GLY A 14 28.70 -0.70 -31.93
N ALA A 15 28.26 -1.07 -30.72
CA ALA A 15 27.38 -0.34 -29.80
C ALA A 15 25.85 -0.20 -30.02
N ALA A 16 25.19 -0.13 -28.85
CA ALA A 16 23.93 0.54 -28.50
C ALA A 16 22.60 -0.22 -28.72
N GLY A 17 22.16 -0.87 -27.63
CA GLY A 17 20.75 -1.18 -27.39
C GLY A 17 19.98 0.11 -27.10
N VAL A 18 18.87 0.29 -27.81
CA VAL A 18 17.98 1.45 -27.69
C VAL A 18 16.97 1.21 -26.57
N LEU A 19 17.02 2.08 -25.56
CA LEU A 19 15.96 2.32 -24.57
C LEU A 19 14.78 2.98 -25.31
N ALA A 20 13.61 2.35 -25.30
CA ALA A 20 12.39 2.97 -25.84
C ALA A 20 11.78 3.91 -24.78
N LEU A 21 12.04 5.21 -24.91
CA LEU A 21 11.28 6.28 -24.27
C LEU A 21 9.95 6.45 -25.02
N ALA A 22 8.82 6.20 -24.35
CA ALA A 22 7.52 6.63 -24.86
C ALA A 22 7.24 8.06 -24.37
N ALA A 23 7.31 9.03 -25.28
CA ALA A 23 6.99 10.42 -25.02
C ALA A 23 5.46 10.63 -24.98
N PHE A 24 4.94 11.10 -23.85
CA PHE A 24 3.61 11.72 -23.77
C PHE A 24 3.75 13.23 -23.99
N ALA A 25 3.03 13.75 -24.98
CA ALA A 25 2.99 15.18 -25.28
C ALA A 25 2.22 15.93 -24.18
N VAL A 26 2.86 16.96 -23.62
CA VAL A 26 2.30 17.88 -22.62
C VAL A 26 1.67 19.08 -23.36
N ALA A 27 0.41 19.39 -23.07
CA ALA A 27 -0.21 20.65 -23.47
C ALA A 27 0.19 21.79 -22.50
N PRO A 28 0.36 23.04 -22.95
CA PRO A 28 0.93 24.10 -22.14
C PRO A 28 -0.02 24.62 -21.05
N ALA A 29 0.54 24.83 -19.86
CA ALA A 29 -0.12 25.39 -18.69
C ALA A 29 -0.37 26.90 -18.83
N ALA A 30 -1.53 27.36 -18.34
CA ALA A 30 -1.84 28.78 -18.13
C ALA A 30 -1.21 29.29 -16.80
N PRO A 31 -0.87 30.58 -16.68
CA PRO A 31 -0.01 31.08 -15.61
C PRO A 31 -0.74 31.23 -14.26
N ALA A 32 0.03 30.99 -13.20
CA ALA A 32 -0.37 31.04 -11.80
C ALA A 32 -0.66 32.46 -11.31
N ALA A 33 -1.72 32.62 -10.52
CA ALA A 33 -1.93 33.77 -9.66
C ALA A 33 -1.49 33.42 -8.23
N ALA A 34 -0.56 34.23 -7.71
CA ALA A 34 -0.02 34.15 -6.36
C ALA A 34 -1.08 34.41 -5.29
N GLN A 35 -1.09 33.62 -4.21
CA GLN A 35 -1.64 34.04 -2.92
C GLN A 35 -0.76 33.56 -1.77
N ALA A 36 -0.58 34.48 -0.83
CA ALA A 36 0.37 34.48 0.27
C ALA A 36 0.07 33.44 1.36
N SER A 37 1.14 32.99 2.02
CA SER A 37 1.11 32.25 3.28
C SER A 37 0.46 33.06 4.41
N PRO A 38 -0.04 32.36 5.44
CA PRO A 38 0.27 32.83 6.77
C PRO A 38 0.82 31.73 7.69
N ALA A 39 1.51 32.24 8.69
CA ALA A 39 2.38 31.59 9.63
C ALA A 39 1.68 30.67 10.66
N THR A 40 2.56 29.87 11.26
CA THR A 40 2.49 29.07 12.47
C THR A 40 1.60 29.60 13.61
N THR A 41 0.90 28.68 14.28
CA THR A 41 0.90 28.57 15.75
C THR A 41 0.54 27.14 16.16
N ALA A 42 1.38 26.59 17.04
CA ALA A 42 1.17 25.32 17.72
C ALA A 42 0.16 25.49 18.87
N ALA A 43 -0.71 24.49 19.06
CA ALA A 43 -1.33 24.22 20.36
C ALA A 43 -1.77 22.75 20.43
N ALA A 44 -1.06 21.98 21.27
CA ALA A 44 -1.51 20.71 21.79
C ALA A 44 -2.43 20.95 23.00
N ALA A 45 -3.60 20.31 23.03
CA ALA A 45 -4.30 19.91 24.27
C ALA A 45 -5.47 18.99 23.91
N GLY A 46 -5.62 17.91 24.67
CA GLY A 46 -6.49 16.78 24.35
C GLY A 46 -7.99 17.01 24.50
N ALA A 47 -8.73 16.11 23.88
CA ALA A 47 -10.08 15.75 24.30
C ALA A 47 -10.33 14.28 23.96
N THR A 48 -10.34 13.47 25.01
CA THR A 48 -11.00 12.16 25.04
C THR A 48 -12.44 12.30 24.57
N SER A 49 -12.84 11.60 23.51
CA SER A 49 -14.26 11.37 23.22
C SER A 49 -14.53 9.87 23.12
N ALA A 50 -15.20 9.37 24.16
CA ALA A 50 -15.90 8.10 24.16
C ALA A 50 -16.91 8.04 23.00
N PRO A 51 -17.28 6.84 22.51
CA PRO A 51 -18.14 6.72 21.35
C PRO A 51 -19.53 7.27 21.67
N THR A 52 -19.88 8.39 21.05
CA THR A 52 -21.24 8.91 21.08
C THR A 52 -22.14 7.96 20.31
N THR A 53 -23.04 7.31 21.04
CA THR A 53 -24.26 6.70 20.52
C THR A 53 -25.02 7.76 19.72
N ALA A 54 -24.88 7.73 18.39
CA ALA A 54 -25.73 8.50 17.50
C ALA A 54 -27.15 7.95 17.60
N GLN A 55 -27.94 8.55 18.49
CA GLN A 55 -29.39 8.48 18.45
C GLN A 55 -29.82 8.96 17.07
N ALA A 56 -30.41 8.04 16.30
CA ALA A 56 -31.19 8.39 15.14
C ALA A 56 -32.32 9.33 15.62
N THR A 57 -32.33 10.57 15.14
CA THR A 57 -33.56 11.36 15.12
C THR A 57 -34.49 10.67 14.13
N ALA A 58 -35.22 9.68 14.64
CA ALA A 58 -36.34 9.08 13.96
C ALA A 58 -37.35 10.20 13.71
N ARG A 59 -37.57 10.52 12.43
CA ARG A 59 -38.77 11.23 12.01
C ARG A 59 -39.96 10.47 12.60
N ALA A 60 -40.81 11.16 13.35
CA ALA A 60 -41.99 10.58 13.97
C ALA A 60 -42.74 9.70 12.95
N PRO A 61 -43.15 8.47 13.32
CA PRO A 61 -43.85 7.61 12.39
C PRO A 61 -45.16 8.29 12.01
N ARG A 62 -45.43 8.39 10.70
CA ARG A 62 -46.76 8.72 10.21
C ARG A 62 -47.72 7.69 10.83
N SER A 63 -48.67 8.17 11.63
CA SER A 63 -49.59 7.40 12.45
C SER A 63 -50.67 6.68 11.63
N GLY A 64 -50.23 5.72 10.79
CA GLY A 64 -51.10 4.85 9.99
C GLY A 64 -50.57 3.43 9.76
N GLY A 65 -49.35 3.08 10.20
CA GLY A 65 -48.77 1.74 9.99
C GLY A 65 -49.32 0.67 10.94
N LYS A 66 -49.94 -0.39 10.40
CA LYS A 66 -50.38 -1.57 11.16
C LYS A 66 -49.18 -2.25 11.85
N ALA A 67 -49.37 -2.82 13.05
CA ALA A 67 -48.32 -3.49 13.85
C ALA A 67 -47.65 -4.66 13.09
N GLY A 68 -46.33 -4.59 12.87
CA GLY A 68 -45.55 -5.54 12.06
C GLY A 68 -45.84 -7.01 12.35
N THR A 69 -45.94 -7.83 11.29
CA THR A 69 -46.24 -9.27 11.41
C THR A 69 -44.95 -10.08 11.51
N THR A 70 -44.92 -11.04 12.44
CA THR A 70 -43.86 -12.06 12.54
C THR A 70 -44.33 -13.37 11.92
N ARG A 71 -43.53 -13.96 11.02
CA ARG A 71 -43.82 -15.26 10.38
C ARG A 71 -42.66 -16.23 10.56
N THR A 72 -42.92 -17.41 11.13
CA THR A 72 -41.92 -18.48 11.19
C THR A 72 -41.93 -19.31 9.91
N VAL A 73 -40.78 -19.47 9.27
CA VAL A 73 -40.62 -20.22 8.01
C VAL A 73 -39.68 -21.41 8.20
N ARG A 74 -40.04 -22.58 7.65
CA ARG A 74 -39.28 -23.83 7.74
C ARG A 74 -38.95 -24.43 6.37
N THR A 75 -39.44 -23.81 5.29
CA THR A 75 -39.28 -24.29 3.92
C THR A 75 -39.10 -23.13 2.95
N SER A 76 -38.51 -23.43 1.79
CA SER A 76 -38.41 -22.51 0.64
C SER A 76 -39.75 -21.84 0.29
N ALA A 77 -40.82 -22.64 0.17
CA ALA A 77 -42.14 -22.14 -0.19
C ALA A 77 -42.74 -21.21 0.90
N GLN A 78 -42.47 -21.48 2.18
CA GLN A 78 -42.88 -20.60 3.27
C GLN A 78 -42.11 -19.28 3.26
N LEU A 79 -40.80 -19.31 3.00
CA LEU A 79 -39.99 -18.09 2.86
C LEU A 79 -40.50 -17.22 1.70
N ARG A 80 -40.68 -17.80 0.51
CA ARG A 80 -41.23 -17.09 -0.66
C ARG A 80 -42.56 -16.42 -0.36
N ARG A 81 -43.51 -17.14 0.24
CA ARG A 81 -44.82 -16.57 0.62
C ARG A 81 -44.70 -15.47 1.68
N ALA A 82 -43.81 -15.63 2.65
CA ALA A 82 -43.62 -14.65 3.70
C ALA A 82 -43.04 -13.33 3.18
N VAL A 83 -42.06 -13.38 2.27
CA VAL A 83 -41.51 -12.20 1.60
C VAL A 83 -42.57 -11.52 0.73
N ALA A 84 -43.29 -12.29 -0.11
CA ALA A 84 -44.36 -11.73 -0.94
C ALA A 84 -45.49 -11.10 -0.11
N ALA A 85 -45.77 -11.63 1.09
CA ALA A 85 -46.73 -11.03 2.01
C ALA A 85 -46.20 -9.74 2.64
N ALA A 86 -44.90 -9.67 2.97
CA ALA A 86 -44.26 -8.46 3.47
C ALA A 86 -44.28 -7.33 2.43
N ASN A 87 -43.95 -7.63 1.17
CA ASN A 87 -43.95 -6.64 0.10
C ASN A 87 -45.32 -6.01 -0.18
N ARG A 88 -46.42 -6.70 0.13
CA ARG A 88 -47.80 -6.21 -0.10
C ARG A 88 -48.34 -5.35 1.04
N ARG A 89 -47.55 -5.13 2.09
CA ARG A 89 -48.04 -4.55 3.32
C ARG A 89 -47.06 -3.49 3.80
N GLU A 90 -47.52 -2.24 3.80
CA GLU A 90 -46.73 -1.12 4.30
C GLU A 90 -46.29 -1.32 5.76
N GLY A 91 -44.99 -1.15 5.98
CA GLY A 91 -44.36 -1.16 7.28
C GLY A 91 -43.49 -2.38 7.56
N PRO A 92 -42.76 -2.38 8.69
CA PRO A 92 -41.76 -3.40 8.97
C PRO A 92 -42.40 -4.77 9.24
N ASP A 93 -41.92 -5.79 8.54
CA ASP A 93 -42.29 -7.19 8.75
C ASP A 93 -41.10 -8.04 9.20
N ARG A 94 -41.38 -9.14 9.91
CA ARG A 94 -40.37 -10.05 10.46
C ARG A 94 -40.56 -11.48 9.99
N ILE A 95 -39.46 -12.12 9.60
CA ILE A 95 -39.38 -13.54 9.26
C ILE A 95 -38.39 -14.23 10.21
N ASP A 96 -38.86 -15.25 10.91
CA ASP A 96 -38.04 -16.11 11.76
C ASP A 96 -37.76 -17.43 11.03
N LEU A 97 -36.50 -17.81 10.87
CA LEU A 97 -36.15 -19.14 10.37
C LEU A 97 -36.40 -20.16 11.49
N GLY A 98 -37.34 -21.07 11.27
CA GLY A 98 -37.67 -22.14 12.22
C GLY A 98 -36.72 -23.34 12.16
N ARG A 99 -36.06 -23.56 11.01
CA ARG A 99 -34.98 -24.54 10.81
C ARG A 99 -34.09 -24.13 9.64
N SER A 100 -32.95 -24.78 9.48
CA SER A 100 -32.18 -24.70 8.23
C SER A 100 -32.92 -25.41 7.10
N PHE A 101 -32.89 -24.83 5.90
CA PHE A 101 -33.49 -25.45 4.72
C PHE A 101 -32.76 -25.05 3.43
N ARG A 102 -33.09 -25.78 2.36
CA ARG A 102 -32.61 -25.51 1.01
C ARG A 102 -33.63 -24.67 0.26
N LEU A 103 -33.16 -23.68 -0.49
CA LEU A 103 -33.99 -23.00 -1.48
C LEU A 103 -34.28 -24.01 -2.60
N THR A 104 -35.53 -24.04 -3.04
CA THR A 104 -35.95 -24.76 -4.23
C THR A 104 -36.28 -23.73 -5.31
N PRO A 105 -36.03 -24.04 -6.59
CA PRO A 105 -36.57 -23.25 -7.70
C PRO A 105 -38.07 -23.03 -7.48
N GLY A 106 -38.58 -21.85 -7.79
CA GLY A 106 -40.02 -21.63 -7.79
C GLY A 106 -40.67 -22.44 -8.91
N ALA A 107 -41.94 -22.83 -8.74
CA ALA A 107 -42.64 -23.72 -9.66
C ALA A 107 -43.12 -23.04 -10.96
N GLY A 108 -42.57 -21.87 -11.33
CA GLY A 108 -42.98 -21.10 -12.50
C GLY A 108 -42.03 -21.28 -13.69
N ARG A 109 -42.56 -21.68 -14.85
CA ARG A 109 -41.86 -21.56 -16.14
C ARG A 109 -41.91 -20.08 -16.58
N GLY A 110 -40.92 -19.29 -16.20
CA GLY A 110 -40.78 -17.89 -16.64
C GLY A 110 -39.57 -17.20 -16.01
N THR A 111 -38.98 -16.23 -16.71
CA THR A 111 -37.94 -15.34 -16.16
C THR A 111 -38.56 -14.37 -15.13
N GLY A 112 -37.82 -14.00 -14.07
CA GLY A 112 -38.26 -13.09 -12.99
C GLY A 112 -38.59 -13.77 -11.64
N VAL A 113 -39.34 -13.05 -10.77
CA VAL A 113 -39.66 -13.27 -9.33
C VAL A 113 -40.04 -14.71 -8.92
N PHE A 114 -40.44 -15.55 -9.88
CA PHE A 114 -40.89 -16.92 -9.64
C PHE A 114 -39.90 -18.00 -10.09
N ALA A 115 -38.81 -17.64 -10.76
CA ALA A 115 -37.67 -18.52 -11.03
C ALA A 115 -36.39 -18.08 -10.28
N GLY A 116 -36.32 -16.82 -9.85
CA GLY A 116 -35.15 -16.23 -9.23
C GLY A 116 -35.21 -15.97 -7.73
N ASP A 117 -34.45 -14.96 -7.33
CA ASP A 117 -34.27 -14.46 -5.97
C ASP A 117 -35.54 -13.85 -5.35
N LEU A 118 -35.43 -13.44 -4.08
CA LEU A 118 -36.55 -12.91 -3.32
C LEU A 118 -36.48 -11.38 -3.30
N GLU A 119 -37.35 -10.73 -4.06
CA GLU A 119 -37.46 -9.27 -4.07
C GLU A 119 -37.95 -8.74 -2.71
N VAL A 120 -37.30 -7.69 -2.20
CA VAL A 120 -37.63 -7.00 -0.96
C VAL A 120 -37.97 -5.54 -1.32
N THR A 121 -39.26 -5.25 -1.36
CA THR A 121 -39.80 -3.94 -1.74
C THR A 121 -40.33 -3.14 -0.56
N ASP A 122 -40.28 -3.70 0.65
CA ASP A 122 -40.57 -3.01 1.91
C ASP A 122 -39.59 -3.47 3.02
N THR A 123 -39.64 -2.83 4.19
CA THR A 123 -38.77 -3.10 5.32
C THR A 123 -38.96 -4.52 5.85
N LEU A 124 -37.90 -5.32 5.76
CA LEU A 124 -37.91 -6.73 6.15
C LEU A 124 -36.79 -7.04 7.16
N PHE A 125 -37.16 -7.72 8.24
CA PHE A 125 -36.25 -8.27 9.22
C PHE A 125 -36.25 -9.80 9.15
N VAL A 126 -35.11 -10.42 8.85
CA VAL A 126 -34.94 -11.87 8.85
C VAL A 126 -34.07 -12.27 10.02
N GLU A 127 -34.63 -13.01 10.97
CA GLU A 127 -33.89 -13.63 12.05
C GLU A 127 -33.61 -15.09 11.74
N GLY A 128 -32.33 -15.42 11.63
CA GLY A 128 -31.90 -16.78 11.35
C GLY A 128 -31.74 -17.65 12.58
N PHE A 129 -31.49 -17.08 13.77
CA PHE A 129 -31.15 -17.85 14.97
C PHE A 129 -30.05 -18.93 14.70
N GLY A 130 -29.04 -18.57 13.89
CA GLY A 130 -27.96 -19.46 13.45
C GLY A 130 -28.32 -20.44 12.32
N ARG A 131 -29.55 -20.41 11.81
CA ARG A 131 -30.02 -21.34 10.77
C ARG A 131 -29.59 -20.92 9.38
N ALA A 132 -29.47 -21.92 8.52
CA ALA A 132 -28.99 -21.76 7.16
C ALA A 132 -30.09 -21.76 6.11
N VAL A 133 -29.97 -20.85 5.14
CA VAL A 133 -30.61 -20.94 3.84
C VAL A 133 -29.54 -21.32 2.82
N ASP A 134 -29.62 -22.54 2.32
CA ASP A 134 -28.74 -23.06 1.28
C ASP A 134 -29.37 -22.82 -0.09
N VAL A 135 -28.82 -21.89 -0.86
CA VAL A 135 -29.41 -21.41 -2.12
C VAL A 135 -29.11 -22.36 -3.29
N ARG A 136 -28.17 -23.32 -3.12
CA ARG A 136 -27.86 -24.40 -4.08
C ARG A 136 -27.55 -23.96 -5.51
N GLY A 137 -27.05 -22.74 -5.68
CA GLY A 137 -26.75 -22.13 -6.95
C GLY A 137 -27.98 -21.94 -7.85
N VAL A 138 -29.18 -21.88 -7.25
CA VAL A 138 -30.43 -21.60 -7.97
C VAL A 138 -30.42 -20.16 -8.48
N ASP A 139 -30.09 -19.23 -7.59
CA ASP A 139 -29.95 -17.80 -7.85
C ASP A 139 -29.16 -17.18 -6.67
N ARG A 140 -29.26 -15.88 -6.46
CA ARG A 140 -29.04 -15.19 -5.18
C ARG A 140 -30.26 -15.34 -4.25
N LEU A 141 -30.13 -14.95 -2.98
CA LEU A 141 -31.21 -15.09 -2.00
C LEU A 141 -32.17 -13.90 -2.03
N PHE A 142 -31.66 -12.67 -2.01
CA PHE A 142 -32.49 -11.45 -1.97
C PHE A 142 -32.07 -10.39 -3.00
N ASP A 143 -33.07 -9.69 -3.55
CA ASP A 143 -32.95 -8.38 -4.20
C ASP A 143 -33.53 -7.32 -3.25
N VAL A 144 -32.77 -6.30 -2.91
CA VAL A 144 -33.28 -5.19 -2.09
C VAL A 144 -33.46 -3.95 -2.95
N ALA A 145 -34.72 -3.55 -3.16
CA ALA A 145 -35.06 -2.38 -3.96
C ALA A 145 -34.56 -1.06 -3.33
N ALA A 146 -34.44 -0.02 -4.16
CA ALA A 146 -34.07 1.31 -3.68
C ALA A 146 -35.09 1.85 -2.67
N GLY A 147 -34.62 2.58 -1.65
CA GLY A 147 -35.47 3.14 -0.60
C GLY A 147 -36.00 2.13 0.44
N THR A 148 -35.69 0.84 0.30
CA THR A 148 -36.14 -0.21 1.23
C THR A 148 -35.03 -0.64 2.19
N ARG A 149 -35.38 -1.46 3.19
CA ARG A 149 -34.42 -1.98 4.16
C ARG A 149 -34.57 -3.49 4.36
N LEU A 150 -33.47 -4.21 4.18
CA LEU A 150 -33.34 -5.60 4.60
C LEU A 150 -32.37 -5.70 5.78
N THR A 151 -32.78 -6.39 6.85
CA THR A 151 -31.88 -6.77 7.95
C THR A 151 -31.80 -8.29 8.03
N LEU A 152 -30.61 -8.85 7.84
CA LEU A 152 -30.28 -10.25 8.10
C LEU A 152 -29.60 -10.34 9.46
N ASN A 153 -30.25 -10.99 10.44
CA ASN A 153 -29.71 -11.16 11.78
C ASN A 153 -29.51 -12.65 12.09
N ARG A 154 -28.28 -13.06 12.42
CA ARG A 154 -27.95 -14.46 12.74
C ARG A 154 -28.36 -15.46 11.66
N VAL A 155 -28.22 -15.08 10.38
CA VAL A 155 -28.56 -15.94 9.23
C VAL A 155 -27.28 -16.54 8.65
N VAL A 156 -27.33 -17.80 8.24
CA VAL A 156 -26.29 -18.39 7.36
C VAL A 156 -26.83 -18.44 5.94
N VAL A 157 -26.22 -17.72 5.01
CA VAL A 157 -26.53 -17.80 3.56
C VAL A 157 -25.37 -18.46 2.85
N ARG A 158 -25.64 -19.49 2.07
CA ARG A 158 -24.58 -20.18 1.33
C ARG A 158 -24.99 -20.66 -0.04
N ASN A 159 -23.97 -20.84 -0.88
CA ASN A 159 -24.09 -21.37 -2.23
C ASN A 159 -25.07 -20.56 -3.09
N GLY A 160 -25.18 -19.25 -2.90
CA GLY A 160 -25.89 -18.40 -3.85
C GLY A 160 -25.08 -18.25 -5.13
N ALA A 161 -25.75 -18.38 -6.28
CA ALA A 161 -25.16 -18.20 -7.60
C ALA A 161 -26.22 -17.71 -8.60
N PRO A 162 -26.34 -16.38 -8.78
CA PRO A 162 -27.26 -15.80 -9.74
C PRO A 162 -26.86 -16.12 -11.19
N ALA A 163 -27.69 -15.71 -12.14
CA ALA A 163 -27.41 -15.95 -13.55
C ALA A 163 -26.11 -15.27 -14.00
N ALA A 164 -25.54 -15.74 -15.12
CA ALA A 164 -24.30 -15.16 -15.62
C ALA A 164 -24.48 -13.67 -15.98
N GLY A 165 -23.55 -12.83 -15.53
CA GLY A 165 -23.58 -11.37 -15.67
C GLY A 165 -24.16 -10.64 -14.45
N GLU A 166 -24.91 -11.34 -13.60
CA GLU A 166 -25.52 -10.76 -12.41
C GLU A 166 -24.55 -10.67 -11.23
N SER A 167 -24.80 -9.72 -10.32
CA SER A 167 -23.93 -9.40 -9.17
C SER A 167 -24.63 -9.65 -7.84
N GLY A 168 -23.86 -9.84 -6.77
CA GLY A 168 -24.39 -10.10 -5.42
C GLY A 168 -24.81 -11.55 -5.23
N GLY A 169 -23.83 -12.45 -5.07
CA GLY A 169 -24.09 -13.89 -5.08
C GLY A 169 -25.09 -14.37 -4.01
N ALA A 170 -25.16 -13.70 -2.86
CA ALA A 170 -26.19 -13.92 -1.86
C ALA A 170 -27.24 -12.80 -1.85
N VAL A 171 -26.82 -11.54 -1.91
CA VAL A 171 -27.72 -10.39 -1.88
C VAL A 171 -27.20 -9.28 -2.79
N ARG A 172 -28.10 -8.71 -3.58
CA ARG A 172 -27.93 -7.41 -4.23
C ARG A 172 -28.79 -6.39 -3.51
N SER A 173 -28.28 -5.18 -3.29
CA SER A 173 -29.04 -4.14 -2.59
C SER A 173 -28.83 -2.76 -3.18
N ALA A 174 -29.88 -2.16 -3.74
CA ALA A 174 -29.99 -0.74 -4.03
C ALA A 174 -30.55 0.08 -2.84
N GLY A 175 -31.10 -0.60 -1.84
CA GLY A 175 -31.60 0.00 -0.60
C GLY A 175 -30.58 -0.02 0.56
N THR A 176 -31.09 -0.14 1.79
CA THR A 176 -30.28 -0.40 2.99
C THR A 176 -30.21 -1.90 3.28
N LEU A 177 -29.00 -2.46 3.28
CA LEU A 177 -28.75 -3.82 3.74
C LEU A 177 -27.96 -3.82 5.05
N VAL A 178 -28.51 -4.49 6.06
CA VAL A 178 -27.81 -4.76 7.33
C VAL A 178 -27.58 -6.25 7.48
N VAL A 179 -26.32 -6.67 7.54
CA VAL A 179 -25.88 -8.03 7.81
C VAL A 179 -25.29 -8.06 9.22
N ASN A 180 -26.01 -8.66 10.15
CA ASN A 180 -25.68 -8.68 11.57
C ASN A 180 -25.48 -10.11 12.05
N ARG A 181 -24.35 -10.42 12.69
CA ARG A 181 -24.07 -11.75 13.27
C ARG A 181 -24.28 -12.91 12.32
N SER A 182 -24.06 -12.69 11.04
CA SER A 182 -24.45 -13.60 9.97
C SER A 182 -23.23 -14.18 9.27
N THR A 183 -23.40 -15.33 8.62
CA THR A 183 -22.35 -15.94 7.80
C THR A 183 -22.80 -16.02 6.35
N LEU A 184 -22.04 -15.43 5.44
CA LEU A 184 -22.24 -15.57 4.00
C LEU A 184 -21.06 -16.34 3.42
N SER A 185 -21.32 -17.57 2.99
CA SER A 185 -20.25 -18.49 2.58
C SER A 185 -20.46 -19.15 1.23
N ARG A 186 -19.37 -19.29 0.47
CA ARG A 186 -19.38 -20.02 -0.82
C ARG A 186 -20.40 -19.48 -1.83
N ASN A 187 -20.74 -18.20 -1.75
CA ASN A 187 -21.56 -17.54 -2.75
C ASN A 187 -20.67 -17.15 -3.94
N ARG A 188 -21.20 -17.21 -5.14
CA ARG A 188 -20.42 -17.11 -6.37
C ARG A 188 -21.19 -16.41 -7.46
N VAL A 189 -20.58 -15.41 -8.07
CA VAL A 189 -21.09 -14.82 -9.32
C VAL A 189 -20.24 -15.25 -10.52
N ARG A 190 -20.81 -15.22 -11.73
CA ARG A 190 -20.23 -15.70 -12.99
C ARG A 190 -20.57 -14.74 -14.12
N GLY A 191 -19.83 -14.81 -15.22
CA GLY A 191 -20.07 -13.98 -16.40
C GLY A 191 -19.30 -12.66 -16.35
N GLU A 192 -19.25 -12.00 -17.50
CA GLU A 192 -18.61 -10.70 -17.68
C GLU A 192 -19.26 -9.65 -16.78
N GLY A 193 -18.47 -8.75 -16.19
CA GLY A 193 -18.98 -7.70 -15.29
C GLY A 193 -19.37 -8.16 -13.87
N ALA A 194 -19.68 -9.44 -13.68
CA ALA A 194 -20.26 -9.97 -12.45
C ALA A 194 -19.35 -9.82 -11.21
N SER A 195 -19.87 -9.16 -10.17
CA SER A 195 -19.10 -8.73 -8.99
C SER A 195 -19.84 -8.99 -7.67
N GLY A 196 -19.13 -8.88 -6.55
CA GLY A 196 -19.75 -9.04 -5.23
C GLY A 196 -20.13 -10.49 -4.97
N GLY A 197 -19.14 -11.36 -4.77
CA GLY A 197 -19.37 -12.80 -4.68
C GLY A 197 -20.38 -13.19 -3.61
N ALA A 198 -20.49 -12.43 -2.52
CA ALA A 198 -21.62 -12.50 -1.58
C ALA A 198 -22.57 -11.31 -1.71
N LEU A 199 -22.05 -10.09 -1.64
CA LEU A 199 -22.84 -8.87 -1.52
C LEU A 199 -22.50 -7.89 -2.63
N PHE A 200 -23.52 -7.29 -3.23
CA PHE A 200 -23.39 -6.15 -4.13
C PHE A 200 -24.21 -4.99 -3.58
N ASN A 201 -23.52 -3.92 -3.16
CA ASN A 201 -24.13 -2.65 -2.76
C ASN A 201 -24.24 -1.74 -3.98
N ASP A 202 -25.45 -1.58 -4.50
CA ASP A 202 -25.77 -0.91 -5.75
C ASP A 202 -26.18 0.55 -5.51
N GLY A 203 -25.24 1.38 -5.06
CA GLY A 203 -25.50 2.77 -4.68
C GLY A 203 -26.17 2.97 -3.32
N GLY A 204 -26.50 1.88 -2.63
CA GLY A 204 -27.22 1.87 -1.35
C GLY A 204 -26.35 2.08 -0.11
N ARG A 205 -26.91 1.70 1.04
CA ARG A 205 -26.21 1.63 2.34
C ARG A 205 -26.04 0.19 2.79
N LEU A 206 -24.81 -0.30 2.82
CA LEU A 206 -24.45 -1.59 3.36
C LEU A 206 -23.80 -1.47 4.75
N VAL A 207 -24.31 -2.22 5.72
CA VAL A 207 -23.70 -2.38 7.05
C VAL A 207 -23.48 -3.86 7.32
N VAL A 208 -22.23 -4.28 7.47
CA VAL A 208 -21.83 -5.62 7.89
C VAL A 208 -21.26 -5.53 9.30
N PHE A 209 -21.91 -6.17 10.25
CA PHE A 209 -21.56 -6.09 11.67
C PHE A 209 -21.44 -7.49 12.27
N ASP A 210 -20.35 -7.75 12.99
CA ASP A 210 -20.10 -9.01 13.71
C ASP A 210 -20.31 -10.25 12.84
N SER A 211 -19.93 -10.18 11.56
CA SER A 211 -20.32 -11.16 10.54
C SER A 211 -19.11 -11.77 9.83
N VAL A 212 -19.32 -12.92 9.18
CA VAL A 212 -18.28 -13.65 8.46
C VAL A 212 -18.67 -13.81 6.99
N LEU A 213 -17.85 -13.27 6.09
CA LEU A 213 -17.97 -13.47 4.65
C LEU A 213 -16.77 -14.30 4.18
N THR A 214 -17.01 -15.56 3.84
CA THR A 214 -15.92 -16.50 3.56
C THR A 214 -16.08 -17.42 2.36
N GLY A 215 -15.00 -17.63 1.62
CA GLY A 215 -14.98 -18.54 0.47
C GLY A 215 -15.87 -18.08 -0.67
N ASN A 216 -16.23 -16.80 -0.72
CA ASN A 216 -17.05 -16.25 -1.80
C ASN A 216 -16.18 -15.94 -3.02
N SER A 217 -16.79 -15.90 -4.20
CA SER A 217 -16.04 -15.62 -5.41
C SER A 217 -16.81 -14.79 -6.44
N ALA A 218 -16.11 -13.90 -7.12
CA ALA A 218 -16.64 -13.12 -8.23
C ALA A 218 -15.81 -13.31 -9.50
N THR A 219 -16.38 -13.02 -10.68
CA THR A 219 -15.59 -13.01 -11.92
C THR A 219 -14.73 -11.76 -11.95
N ARG A 220 -15.35 -10.58 -11.81
CA ARG A 220 -14.72 -9.28 -12.03
C ARG A 220 -14.09 -8.69 -10.77
N ALA A 221 -14.89 -8.44 -9.74
CA ALA A 221 -14.44 -7.65 -8.60
C ALA A 221 -15.19 -8.00 -7.31
N GLY A 222 -14.58 -7.67 -6.17
CA GLY A 222 -15.23 -7.80 -4.87
C GLY A 222 -15.55 -9.25 -4.55
N GLY A 223 -14.53 -10.07 -4.32
CA GLY A 223 -14.71 -11.51 -4.13
C GLY A 223 -15.72 -11.85 -3.02
N ALA A 224 -15.84 -11.00 -1.99
CA ALA A 224 -16.99 -11.00 -1.07
C ALA A 224 -17.97 -9.85 -1.34
N ILE A 225 -17.48 -8.61 -1.35
CA ILE A 225 -18.30 -7.40 -1.41
C ILE A 225 -17.86 -6.56 -2.60
N GLU A 226 -18.82 -6.19 -3.43
CA GLU A 226 -18.68 -5.08 -4.37
C GLU A 226 -19.50 -3.91 -3.85
N ALA A 227 -18.87 -2.75 -3.72
CA ALA A 227 -19.52 -1.49 -3.37
C ALA A 227 -19.49 -0.56 -4.59
N LEU A 228 -20.66 -0.27 -5.15
CA LEU A 228 -20.82 0.73 -6.20
C LEU A 228 -21.39 1.98 -5.56
N ALA A 229 -20.62 3.08 -5.52
CA ALA A 229 -21.02 4.32 -4.86
C ALA A 229 -21.59 4.11 -3.42
N GLY A 230 -22.41 5.04 -2.95
CA GLY A 230 -23.11 4.93 -1.66
C GLY A 230 -22.19 4.79 -0.45
N SER A 231 -22.65 4.07 0.57
CA SER A 231 -21.87 3.82 1.79
C SER A 231 -21.82 2.35 2.15
N THR A 232 -20.62 1.85 2.44
CA THR A 232 -20.41 0.48 2.94
C THR A 232 -19.58 0.51 4.22
N THR A 233 -20.10 -0.07 5.29
CA THR A 233 -19.40 -0.18 6.58
C THR A 233 -19.27 -1.65 6.97
N VAL A 234 -18.05 -2.08 7.28
CA VAL A 234 -17.71 -3.41 7.79
C VAL A 234 -17.12 -3.22 9.18
N THR A 235 -17.74 -3.80 10.20
CA THR A 235 -17.35 -3.61 11.60
C THR A 235 -17.37 -4.92 12.38
N LEU A 236 -16.36 -5.17 13.20
CA LEU A 236 -16.25 -6.41 14.00
C LEU A 236 -16.36 -7.68 13.16
N SER A 237 -16.00 -7.62 11.87
CA SER A 237 -16.33 -8.64 10.89
C SER A 237 -15.09 -9.26 10.26
N ARG A 238 -15.28 -10.43 9.63
CA ARG A 238 -14.21 -11.16 8.94
C ARG A 238 -14.52 -11.36 7.46
N LEU A 239 -13.68 -10.83 6.58
CA LEU A 239 -13.65 -11.14 5.16
C LEU A 239 -12.49 -12.12 4.91
N ALA A 240 -12.77 -13.40 4.66
CA ALA A 240 -11.71 -14.41 4.56
C ALA A 240 -11.82 -15.44 3.43
N GLY A 241 -10.71 -15.67 2.73
CA GLY A 241 -10.64 -16.70 1.68
C GLY A 241 -11.52 -16.39 0.47
N ASN A 242 -11.83 -15.12 0.24
CA ASN A 242 -12.63 -14.69 -0.91
C ASN A 242 -11.72 -14.43 -2.11
N ARG A 243 -12.26 -14.57 -3.33
CA ARG A 243 -11.43 -14.48 -4.55
C ARG A 243 -12.14 -13.89 -5.76
N THR A 244 -11.37 -13.32 -6.66
CA THR A 244 -11.83 -12.93 -8.00
C THR A 244 -11.34 -13.88 -9.10
N GLY A 245 -11.97 -13.80 -10.27
CA GLY A 245 -11.52 -14.39 -11.53
C GLY A 245 -10.57 -13.46 -12.28
N PRO A 246 -10.07 -13.86 -13.46
CA PRO A 246 -8.89 -13.27 -14.10
C PRO A 246 -9.07 -11.89 -14.75
N THR A 247 -10.29 -11.35 -14.88
CA THR A 247 -10.50 -10.14 -15.71
C THR A 247 -11.60 -9.24 -15.15
N PRO A 248 -11.28 -7.96 -14.86
CA PRO A 248 -9.99 -7.45 -14.38
C PRO A 248 -9.50 -8.13 -13.09
N GLY A 249 -10.41 -8.50 -12.18
CA GLY A 249 -10.09 -9.35 -11.05
C GLY A 249 -9.58 -8.64 -9.79
N ASN A 250 -10.22 -7.54 -9.39
CA ASN A 250 -9.76 -6.64 -8.32
C ASN A 250 -10.52 -6.82 -6.98
N GLY A 251 -9.85 -6.57 -5.86
CA GLY A 251 -10.50 -6.56 -4.54
C GLY A 251 -10.97 -7.95 -4.10
N GLY A 252 -10.02 -8.83 -3.76
CA GLY A 252 -10.33 -10.22 -3.42
C GLY A 252 -11.33 -10.37 -2.26
N GLY A 253 -11.28 -9.45 -1.28
CA GLY A 253 -12.27 -9.32 -0.21
C GLY A 253 -13.36 -8.31 -0.56
N LEU A 254 -12.98 -7.03 -0.71
CA LEU A 254 -13.90 -5.92 -0.97
C LEU A 254 -13.34 -5.00 -2.04
N HIS A 255 -14.18 -4.61 -2.99
CA HIS A 255 -13.85 -3.66 -4.03
C HIS A 255 -14.83 -2.47 -4.01
N LEU A 256 -14.31 -1.25 -4.06
CA LEU A 256 -15.09 -0.01 -4.17
C LEU A 256 -14.96 0.57 -5.57
N THR A 257 -16.08 0.68 -6.27
CA THR A 257 -16.20 1.33 -7.59
C THR A 257 -16.83 2.73 -7.44
N GLY A 258 -16.19 3.72 -8.07
CA GLY A 258 -16.68 5.11 -8.17
C GLY A 258 -16.66 5.89 -6.85
N ALA A 259 -17.45 6.96 -6.79
CA ALA A 259 -17.43 7.96 -5.71
C ALA A 259 -18.00 7.52 -4.33
N GLY A 260 -17.93 6.24 -3.98
CA GLY A 260 -18.49 5.73 -2.72
C GLY A 260 -17.59 5.93 -1.50
N THR A 261 -18.15 5.71 -0.32
CA THR A 261 -17.39 5.67 0.94
C THR A 261 -17.40 4.28 1.56
N VAL A 262 -16.21 3.74 1.82
CA VAL A 262 -16.02 2.48 2.55
C VAL A 262 -15.32 2.71 3.87
N ARG A 263 -15.84 2.08 4.94
CA ARG A 263 -15.20 1.99 6.25
C ARG A 263 -15.07 0.54 6.68
N VAL A 264 -13.85 0.07 6.89
CA VAL A 264 -13.56 -1.23 7.50
C VAL A 264 -12.94 -0.97 8.86
N VAL A 265 -13.64 -1.32 9.93
CA VAL A 265 -13.30 -0.92 11.31
C VAL A 265 -13.29 -2.14 12.22
N ASP A 266 -12.31 -2.27 13.10
CA ASP A 266 -12.28 -3.33 14.13
C ASP A 266 -12.43 -4.75 13.53
N SER A 267 -11.88 -4.99 12.34
CA SER A 267 -12.21 -6.14 11.49
C SER A 267 -10.97 -6.95 11.08
N ARG A 268 -11.20 -8.06 10.35
CA ARG A 268 -10.16 -8.93 9.81
C ARG A 268 -10.38 -9.19 8.32
N VAL A 269 -9.42 -8.84 7.48
CA VAL A 269 -9.39 -9.11 6.03
C VAL A 269 -8.23 -10.06 5.75
N VAL A 270 -8.53 -11.36 5.63
CA VAL A 270 -7.49 -12.41 5.73
C VAL A 270 -7.56 -13.44 4.61
N GLY A 271 -6.43 -13.69 3.95
CA GLY A 271 -6.32 -14.80 2.99
C GLY A 271 -7.16 -14.63 1.73
N ASN A 272 -7.48 -13.40 1.34
CA ASN A 272 -8.23 -13.12 0.12
C ASN A 272 -7.28 -13.05 -1.09
N ARG A 273 -7.80 -13.33 -2.28
CA ARG A 273 -7.02 -13.38 -3.52
C ARG A 273 -7.65 -12.58 -4.65
N ALA A 274 -6.94 -11.58 -5.15
CA ALA A 274 -7.27 -10.89 -6.39
C ALA A 274 -6.41 -11.42 -7.53
N SER A 275 -6.95 -11.58 -8.75
CA SER A 275 -6.13 -11.97 -9.89
C SER A 275 -5.28 -10.82 -10.45
N ALA A 276 -5.62 -9.57 -10.14
CA ALA A 276 -4.86 -8.39 -10.53
C ALA A 276 -4.45 -7.58 -9.30
N GLU A 277 -5.38 -6.83 -8.70
CA GLU A 277 -5.05 -5.80 -7.71
C GLU A 277 -5.86 -5.90 -6.41
N GLY A 278 -5.29 -5.39 -5.31
CA GLY A 278 -6.02 -5.26 -4.05
C GLY A 278 -6.44 -6.62 -3.50
N GLY A 279 -5.47 -7.48 -3.18
CA GLY A 279 -5.74 -8.86 -2.79
C GLY A 279 -6.78 -8.97 -1.66
N GLY A 280 -6.73 -8.05 -0.71
CA GLY A 280 -7.75 -7.84 0.30
C GLY A 280 -8.79 -6.79 -0.12
N LEU A 281 -8.34 -5.55 -0.28
CA LEU A 281 -9.18 -4.35 -0.44
C LEU A 281 -8.74 -3.52 -1.65
N TRP A 282 -9.69 -2.94 -2.37
CA TRP A 282 -9.41 -2.08 -3.53
C TRP A 282 -10.28 -0.81 -3.51
N ASN A 283 -9.67 0.34 -3.79
CA ASN A 283 -10.30 1.66 -3.83
C ASN A 283 -10.10 2.35 -5.18
N SER A 284 -11.18 2.87 -5.79
CA SER A 284 -11.16 3.62 -7.05
C SER A 284 -10.76 5.08 -6.92
N ALA A 285 -10.56 5.73 -8.08
CA ALA A 285 -10.08 7.11 -8.21
C ALA A 285 -10.94 8.16 -7.49
N GLU A 286 -12.25 7.94 -7.45
CA GLU A 286 -13.19 8.83 -6.77
C GLU A 286 -13.54 8.35 -5.35
N GLY A 287 -12.99 7.21 -4.94
CA GLY A 287 -13.39 6.50 -3.73
C GLY A 287 -12.73 7.03 -2.47
N ARG A 288 -13.50 7.06 -1.37
CA ARG A 288 -12.99 7.33 -0.02
C ARG A 288 -13.00 6.06 0.82
N PHE A 289 -11.82 5.57 1.15
CA PHE A 289 -11.65 4.31 1.86
C PHE A 289 -10.94 4.52 3.20
N THR A 290 -11.53 4.05 4.29
CA THR A 290 -10.89 4.04 5.61
C THR A 290 -10.82 2.62 6.16
N VAL A 291 -9.61 2.21 6.52
CA VAL A 291 -9.30 0.97 7.24
C VAL A 291 -8.79 1.36 8.62
N GLN A 292 -9.50 0.99 9.67
CA GLN A 292 -9.20 1.42 11.03
C GLN A 292 -9.23 0.24 12.01
N ARG A 293 -8.22 0.14 12.90
CA ARG A 293 -8.12 -0.95 13.90
C ARG A 293 -8.37 -2.33 13.31
N THR A 294 -7.85 -2.56 12.11
CA THR A 294 -8.16 -3.74 11.31
C THR A 294 -6.88 -4.50 10.99
N LEU A 295 -6.97 -5.82 11.00
CA LEU A 295 -5.93 -6.71 10.51
C LEU A 295 -6.18 -7.02 9.03
N VAL A 296 -5.25 -6.65 8.15
CA VAL A 296 -5.21 -7.03 6.73
C VAL A 296 -4.02 -7.97 6.54
N ALA A 297 -4.29 -9.28 6.47
CA ALA A 297 -3.21 -10.27 6.52
C ALA A 297 -3.29 -11.42 5.52
N GLY A 298 -2.14 -11.83 4.98
CA GLY A 298 -2.05 -13.03 4.13
C GLY A 298 -2.83 -12.92 2.82
N ASN A 299 -3.15 -11.71 2.37
CA ASN A 299 -3.87 -11.50 1.11
C ASN A 299 -2.90 -11.50 -0.08
N ARG A 300 -3.41 -11.84 -1.26
CA ARG A 300 -2.60 -12.04 -2.47
C ARG A 300 -3.19 -11.30 -3.67
N ALA A 301 -2.33 -10.57 -4.39
CA ALA A 301 -2.64 -9.97 -5.69
C ALA A 301 -1.74 -10.58 -6.77
N ASP A 302 -2.32 -11.13 -7.84
CA ASP A 302 -1.61 -11.90 -8.87
C ASP A 302 -1.29 -11.12 -10.15
N GLY A 303 -1.61 -9.82 -10.19
CA GLY A 303 -1.41 -8.99 -11.37
C GLY A 303 0.06 -8.91 -11.79
N ALA A 304 0.30 -9.11 -13.09
CA ALA A 304 1.63 -9.27 -13.65
C ALA A 304 2.35 -7.95 -13.95
N ALA A 305 1.61 -6.85 -14.11
CA ALA A 305 2.16 -5.55 -14.48
C ALA A 305 2.72 -4.77 -13.27
N ALA A 306 3.50 -3.74 -13.56
CA ALA A 306 4.26 -2.94 -12.58
C ALA A 306 3.38 -2.04 -11.68
N ASP A 307 2.25 -1.62 -12.23
CA ASP A 307 1.15 -0.87 -11.62
C ASP A 307 0.12 -1.79 -10.93
N GLN A 308 0.25 -3.11 -11.12
CA GLN A 308 -0.59 -4.09 -10.44
C GLN A 308 0.05 -4.56 -9.13
N GLY A 309 -0.82 -4.96 -8.19
CA GLY A 309 -0.40 -5.43 -6.89
C GLY A 309 -1.26 -4.86 -5.77
N GLY A 310 -0.64 -4.39 -4.68
CA GLY A 310 -1.40 -4.06 -3.48
C GLY A 310 -1.93 -5.35 -2.85
N GLY A 311 -1.02 -6.25 -2.47
CA GLY A 311 -1.37 -7.60 -2.00
C GLY A 311 -2.41 -7.55 -0.87
N GLY A 312 -2.29 -6.57 0.03
CA GLY A 312 -3.30 -6.24 1.03
C GLY A 312 -4.31 -5.23 0.51
N LEU A 313 -3.85 -4.04 0.15
CA LEU A 313 -4.67 -2.89 -0.24
C LEU A 313 -4.14 -2.26 -1.53
N HIS A 314 -5.05 -1.85 -2.40
CA HIS A 314 -4.74 -1.05 -3.58
C HIS A 314 -5.58 0.23 -3.56
N ASN A 315 -4.95 1.37 -3.81
CA ASN A 315 -5.57 2.67 -3.99
C ASN A 315 -5.23 3.19 -5.38
N ASP A 316 -6.21 3.18 -6.26
CA ASP A 316 -6.12 3.65 -7.64
C ASP A 316 -6.72 5.05 -7.69
N GLY A 317 -5.91 6.10 -7.55
CA GLY A 317 -6.30 7.52 -7.60
C GLY A 317 -7.08 8.07 -6.40
N GLY A 318 -7.70 7.22 -5.59
CA GLY A 318 -8.62 7.63 -4.52
C GLY A 318 -7.95 8.14 -3.25
N THR A 319 -8.76 8.32 -2.20
CA THR A 319 -8.29 8.61 -0.84
C THR A 319 -8.35 7.37 0.04
N LEU A 320 -7.19 6.85 0.45
CA LEU A 320 -7.06 5.71 1.36
C LEU A 320 -6.45 6.13 2.70
N ARG A 321 -7.14 5.80 3.80
CA ARG A 321 -6.64 6.00 5.17
C ARG A 321 -6.51 4.65 5.88
N VAL A 322 -5.31 4.30 6.32
CA VAL A 322 -4.98 3.12 7.13
C VAL A 322 -4.57 3.61 8.53
N LEU A 323 -5.45 3.41 9.52
CA LEU A 323 -5.33 4.00 10.84
C LEU A 323 -5.29 2.90 11.91
N GLU A 324 -4.34 2.96 12.83
CA GLU A 324 -4.27 2.03 13.99
C GLU A 324 -4.35 0.55 13.56
N SER A 325 -3.86 0.22 12.37
CA SER A 325 -4.12 -1.06 11.71
C SER A 325 -2.85 -1.86 11.51
N THR A 326 -2.99 -3.15 11.21
CA THR A 326 -1.87 -4.02 10.86
C THR A 326 -2.07 -4.58 9.45
N VAL A 327 -1.12 -4.30 8.56
CA VAL A 327 -1.06 -4.82 7.20
C VAL A 327 0.13 -5.77 7.11
N GLU A 328 -0.10 -7.08 7.19
CA GLU A 328 1.00 -8.04 7.31
C GLU A 328 0.93 -9.28 6.43
N ARG A 329 2.09 -9.80 6.02
CA ARG A 329 2.20 -11.07 5.26
C ARG A 329 1.40 -11.08 3.96
N ASN A 330 1.10 -9.91 3.40
CA ASN A 330 0.43 -9.78 2.12
C ASN A 330 1.45 -9.85 0.99
N ARG A 331 1.00 -10.30 -0.19
CA ARG A 331 1.88 -10.58 -1.31
C ARG A 331 1.32 -10.06 -2.62
N ALA A 332 2.11 -9.25 -3.32
CA ALA A 332 2.03 -9.23 -4.77
C ALA A 332 2.78 -10.46 -5.30
N THR A 333 2.27 -11.14 -6.32
CA THR A 333 2.89 -12.38 -6.83
C THR A 333 3.02 -12.44 -8.34
N GLY A 334 2.43 -11.50 -9.09
CA GLY A 334 2.68 -11.43 -10.51
C GLY A 334 4.08 -10.90 -10.81
N ALA A 335 4.59 -11.19 -12.01
CA ALA A 335 6.00 -11.08 -12.35
C ALA A 335 6.62 -9.71 -12.04
N ALA A 336 5.91 -8.62 -12.33
CA ALA A 336 6.33 -7.26 -12.01
C ALA A 336 5.47 -6.60 -10.91
N GLY A 337 4.70 -7.37 -10.14
CA GLY A 337 3.79 -6.82 -9.15
C GLY A 337 4.50 -6.03 -8.03
N SER A 338 3.87 -4.95 -7.60
CA SER A 338 4.39 -4.03 -6.57
C SER A 338 3.46 -3.88 -5.37
N GLY A 339 3.94 -3.26 -4.29
CA GLY A 339 3.12 -2.94 -3.13
C GLY A 339 2.62 -4.19 -2.44
N GLY A 340 3.54 -4.97 -1.85
CA GLY A 340 3.20 -6.26 -1.24
C GLY A 340 2.12 -6.11 -0.18
N GLY A 341 2.23 -5.06 0.64
CA GLY A 341 1.19 -4.63 1.57
C GLY A 341 0.20 -3.69 0.91
N ILE A 342 0.68 -2.52 0.48
CA ILE A 342 -0.14 -1.42 -0.04
C ILE A 342 0.46 -0.93 -1.37
N LEU A 343 -0.40 -0.68 -2.36
CA LEU A 343 -0.05 0.04 -3.57
C LEU A 343 -0.91 1.32 -3.63
N ASN A 344 -0.25 2.48 -3.68
CA ASN A 344 -0.87 3.79 -3.88
C ASN A 344 -0.47 4.33 -5.24
N ASP A 345 -1.37 4.21 -6.21
CA ASP A 345 -1.18 4.71 -7.56
C ASP A 345 -2.03 5.95 -7.76
N LEU A 346 -1.43 7.07 -8.16
CA LEU A 346 -2.08 8.35 -8.44
C LEU A 346 -2.89 9.00 -7.28
N GLY A 347 -3.02 8.34 -6.13
CA GLY A 347 -3.94 8.71 -5.05
C GLY A 347 -3.30 9.34 -3.82
N SER A 348 -4.12 9.56 -2.80
CA SER A 348 -3.69 9.99 -1.47
C SER A 348 -3.78 8.84 -0.47
N LEU A 349 -2.64 8.49 0.12
CA LEU A 349 -2.51 7.48 1.16
C LEU A 349 -2.06 8.12 2.49
N VAL A 350 -2.79 7.82 3.57
CA VAL A 350 -2.35 8.09 4.95
C VAL A 350 -2.27 6.79 5.72
N VAL A 351 -1.08 6.43 6.18
CA VAL A 351 -0.82 5.34 7.12
C VAL A 351 -0.44 5.95 8.46
N ARG A 352 -1.29 5.81 9.48
CA ARG A 352 -1.04 6.42 10.80
C ARG A 352 -1.22 5.45 11.95
N GLY A 353 -0.33 5.49 12.94
CA GLY A 353 -0.41 4.62 14.13
C GLY A 353 -0.42 3.13 13.78
N SER A 354 0.12 2.75 12.62
CA SER A 354 -0.11 1.45 12.00
C SER A 354 1.18 0.65 11.85
N THR A 355 1.05 -0.65 11.62
CA THR A 355 2.17 -1.54 11.29
C THR A 355 1.98 -2.12 9.89
N VAL A 356 2.99 -1.97 9.02
CA VAL A 356 3.09 -2.66 7.72
C VAL A 356 4.28 -3.60 7.80
N ALA A 357 4.03 -4.91 7.87
CA ALA A 357 5.08 -5.87 8.17
C ALA A 357 5.07 -7.18 7.38
N ASP A 358 6.26 -7.72 7.13
CA ASP A 358 6.45 -9.03 6.49
C ASP A 358 5.75 -9.17 5.14
N ASN A 359 5.51 -8.06 4.43
CA ASN A 359 4.88 -8.07 3.12
C ASN A 359 5.92 -8.24 2.01
N THR A 360 5.51 -8.84 0.89
CA THR A 360 6.43 -9.18 -0.20
C THR A 360 5.92 -8.75 -1.57
N ALA A 361 6.79 -8.18 -2.39
CA ALA A 361 6.51 -7.86 -3.79
C ALA A 361 7.68 -8.27 -4.70
N PRO A 362 7.46 -8.80 -5.91
CA PRO A 362 8.55 -9.12 -6.83
C PRO A 362 9.32 -7.88 -7.30
N ARG A 363 8.62 -6.80 -7.68
CA ARG A 363 9.24 -5.62 -8.31
C ARG A 363 9.70 -4.57 -7.31
N ALA A 364 8.77 -3.97 -6.58
CA ALA A 364 9.06 -2.82 -5.74
C ALA A 364 8.04 -2.66 -4.60
N GLY A 365 8.43 -1.92 -3.56
CA GLY A 365 7.55 -1.57 -2.45
C GLY A 365 7.09 -2.81 -1.71
N GLY A 366 8.03 -3.56 -1.10
CA GLY A 366 7.71 -4.78 -0.35
C GLY A 366 6.57 -4.54 0.65
N GLY A 367 6.67 -3.43 1.39
CA GLY A 367 5.61 -2.90 2.24
C GLY A 367 4.64 -2.03 1.46
N ILE A 368 5.11 -0.87 1.01
CA ILE A 368 4.32 0.16 0.32
C ILE A 368 4.98 0.53 -1.01
N GLU A 369 4.21 0.48 -2.10
CA GLU A 369 4.55 1.14 -3.36
C GLU A 369 3.77 2.46 -3.44
N ALA A 370 4.48 3.54 -3.74
CA ALA A 370 3.93 4.85 -4.07
C ALA A 370 4.37 5.25 -5.49
N ASN A 371 3.48 5.90 -6.23
CA ASN A 371 3.74 6.45 -7.55
C ASN A 371 3.50 7.97 -7.55
N VAL A 372 2.73 8.51 -8.49
CA VAL A 372 2.23 9.89 -8.43
C VAL A 372 1.20 10.00 -7.30
N GLY A 373 1.04 11.21 -6.74
CA GLY A 373 0.10 11.49 -5.65
C GLY A 373 0.82 11.80 -4.33
N SER A 374 0.15 11.53 -3.21
CA SER A 374 0.68 11.79 -1.87
C SER A 374 0.64 10.54 -1.00
N THR A 375 1.71 10.29 -0.26
CA THR A 375 1.78 9.21 0.72
C THR A 375 2.38 9.73 2.03
N THR A 376 1.61 9.63 3.12
CA THR A 376 2.07 9.97 4.46
C THR A 376 2.11 8.72 5.33
N VAL A 377 3.25 8.44 5.95
CA VAL A 377 3.44 7.41 6.97
C VAL A 377 3.82 8.08 8.28
N ALA A 378 2.87 8.20 9.19
CA ALA A 378 3.03 8.92 10.46
C ALA A 378 2.88 7.98 11.66
N ASP A 379 3.71 8.13 12.70
CA ASP A 379 3.61 7.37 13.94
C ASP A 379 3.52 5.84 13.72
N SER A 380 4.19 5.32 12.69
CA SER A 380 3.94 3.97 12.16
C SER A 380 5.22 3.13 12.09
N VAL A 381 5.05 1.82 11.86
CA VAL A 381 6.15 0.85 11.75
C VAL A 381 6.11 0.17 10.39
N LEU A 382 7.18 0.31 9.60
CA LEU A 382 7.44 -0.49 8.39
C LEU A 382 8.50 -1.53 8.73
N ARG A 383 8.16 -2.83 8.83
CA ARG A 383 9.11 -3.86 9.32
C ARG A 383 9.17 -5.13 8.50
N GLY A 384 10.37 -5.63 8.21
CA GLY A 384 10.54 -6.98 7.66
C GLY A 384 9.95 -7.16 6.26
N ASN A 385 9.65 -6.07 5.56
CA ASN A 385 9.10 -6.14 4.22
C ASN A 385 10.23 -6.37 3.21
N THR A 386 9.93 -7.14 2.15
CA THR A 386 10.97 -7.59 1.21
C THR A 386 10.55 -7.51 -0.24
N THR A 387 11.48 -7.20 -1.13
CA THR A 387 11.29 -7.31 -2.58
C THR A 387 11.98 -8.53 -3.19
N GLY A 388 11.65 -8.84 -4.45
CA GLY A 388 12.37 -9.80 -5.29
C GLY A 388 13.70 -9.24 -5.83
N PRO A 389 14.43 -10.02 -6.65
CA PRO A 389 15.79 -9.68 -7.07
C PRO A 389 15.90 -8.73 -8.27
N ALA A 390 14.82 -8.42 -9.00
CA ALA A 390 14.89 -7.54 -10.16
C ALA A 390 13.52 -6.88 -10.45
N PRO A 391 13.48 -5.54 -10.62
CA PRO A 391 14.48 -4.56 -10.19
C PRO A 391 14.70 -4.61 -8.67
N GLY A 392 13.64 -4.84 -7.87
CA GLY A 392 13.75 -5.19 -6.46
C GLY A 392 13.89 -4.01 -5.51
N ASN A 393 13.17 -2.90 -5.69
CA ASN A 393 13.49 -1.63 -5.02
C ASN A 393 12.57 -1.30 -3.83
N GLY A 394 13.12 -0.67 -2.78
CA GLY A 394 12.36 -0.15 -1.63
C GLY A 394 11.66 -1.24 -0.81
N GLY A 395 12.39 -1.85 0.13
CA GLY A 395 11.87 -2.95 0.94
C GLY A 395 10.68 -2.52 1.78
N GLY A 396 10.82 -1.41 2.51
CA GLY A 396 9.76 -0.81 3.32
C GLY A 396 8.80 0.02 2.48
N LEU A 397 9.32 1.04 1.79
CA LEU A 397 8.56 1.94 0.91
C LEU A 397 9.39 2.33 -0.31
N HIS A 398 8.76 2.27 -1.48
CA HIS A 398 9.33 2.70 -2.76
C HIS A 398 8.46 3.80 -3.38
N LEU A 399 9.06 4.94 -3.78
CA LEU A 399 8.41 6.00 -4.55
C LEU A 399 8.93 5.97 -5.99
N THR A 400 8.16 5.42 -6.94
CA THR A 400 8.63 5.19 -8.32
C THR A 400 8.50 6.39 -9.26
N GLY A 401 7.69 7.40 -8.92
CA GLY A 401 7.34 8.52 -9.81
C GLY A 401 7.35 9.88 -9.10
N ALA A 402 6.77 10.89 -9.75
CA ALA A 402 6.76 12.29 -9.30
C ALA A 402 5.79 12.58 -8.13
N GLY A 403 5.61 11.63 -7.23
CA GLY A 403 4.79 11.79 -6.04
C GLY A 403 5.53 12.47 -4.90
N THR A 404 4.78 12.71 -3.82
CA THR A 404 5.29 13.24 -2.55
C THR A 404 5.16 12.17 -1.46
N VAL A 405 6.23 11.95 -0.71
CA VAL A 405 6.23 11.05 0.44
C VAL A 405 6.70 11.79 1.68
N LEU A 406 5.93 11.63 2.77
CA LEU A 406 6.32 12.06 4.11
C LEU A 406 6.33 10.85 5.05
N VAL A 407 7.47 10.58 5.66
CA VAL A 407 7.62 9.60 6.74
C VAL A 407 7.96 10.34 8.03
N GLU A 408 7.03 10.36 8.97
CA GLU A 408 7.12 11.19 10.19
C GLU A 408 6.97 10.33 11.45
N GLY A 409 7.80 10.57 12.47
CA GLY A 409 7.64 9.95 13.80
C GLY A 409 7.63 8.42 13.77
N SER A 410 8.24 7.82 12.75
CA SER A 410 8.00 6.42 12.38
C SER A 410 9.24 5.54 12.61
N ARG A 411 9.08 4.23 12.39
CA ARG A 411 10.16 3.23 12.48
C ARG A 411 10.21 2.37 11.23
N VAL A 412 11.31 2.43 10.50
CA VAL A 412 11.57 1.63 9.29
C VAL A 412 12.65 0.61 9.63
N VAL A 413 12.27 -0.66 9.87
CA VAL A 413 13.14 -1.64 10.53
C VAL A 413 13.26 -2.97 9.79
N GLY A 414 14.47 -3.43 9.51
CA GLY A 414 14.67 -4.82 9.05
C GLY A 414 14.09 -5.12 7.67
N ASN A 415 13.87 -4.11 6.83
CA ASN A 415 13.39 -4.29 5.47
C ASN A 415 14.54 -4.65 4.53
N ARG A 416 14.24 -5.36 3.44
CA ARG A 416 15.25 -5.87 2.50
C ARG A 416 14.84 -5.62 1.06
N ALA A 417 15.75 -5.06 0.28
CA ALA A 417 15.59 -4.84 -1.15
C ALA A 417 16.93 -4.95 -1.87
N VAL A 418 16.92 -4.93 -3.20
CA VAL A 418 18.12 -4.74 -4.03
C VAL A 418 18.67 -3.34 -3.77
N GLU A 419 17.83 -2.32 -3.94
CA GLU A 419 18.16 -0.91 -3.70
C GLU A 419 17.24 -0.33 -2.63
N GLY A 420 17.75 0.56 -1.78
CA GLY A 420 16.92 1.23 -0.78
C GLY A 420 16.26 0.22 0.17
N GLY A 421 17.07 -0.48 0.97
CA GLY A 421 16.59 -1.57 1.83
C GLY A 421 15.38 -1.16 2.68
N GLY A 422 15.41 0.06 3.23
CA GLY A 422 14.30 0.69 3.91
C GLY A 422 13.39 1.48 2.98
N LEU A 423 13.91 2.62 2.49
CA LEU A 423 13.16 3.63 1.74
C LEU A 423 13.90 3.97 0.44
N TRP A 424 13.14 4.17 -0.65
CA TRP A 424 13.69 4.47 -1.98
C TRP A 424 12.91 5.60 -2.65
N ASN A 425 13.61 6.59 -3.18
CA ASN A 425 13.07 7.77 -3.87
C ASN A 425 13.52 7.84 -5.34
N SER A 426 12.58 8.15 -6.24
CA SER A 426 12.85 8.30 -7.69
C SER A 426 13.45 9.65 -8.06
N GLY A 427 13.95 9.74 -9.29
CA GLY A 427 14.50 10.97 -9.88
C GLY A 427 13.56 12.17 -9.99
N THR A 428 12.27 11.96 -9.79
CA THR A 428 11.26 13.05 -9.79
C THR A 428 10.50 13.14 -8.48
N GLY A 429 10.83 12.28 -7.51
CA GLY A 429 10.13 12.20 -6.24
C GLY A 429 10.64 13.23 -5.22
N ASP A 430 9.71 13.70 -4.41
CA ASP A 430 9.98 14.52 -3.23
C ASP A 430 9.70 13.69 -1.98
N PHE A 431 10.75 13.40 -1.22
CA PHE A 431 10.73 12.45 -0.13
C PHE A 431 11.28 13.10 1.15
N SER A 432 10.43 13.23 2.16
CA SER A 432 10.79 13.73 3.48
C SER A 432 10.73 12.64 4.55
N VAL A 433 11.76 12.58 5.39
CA VAL A 433 11.87 11.67 6.54
C VAL A 433 12.19 12.49 7.79
N THR A 434 11.21 12.66 8.67
CA THR A 434 11.32 13.52 9.87
C THR A 434 11.08 12.71 11.14
N GLY A 435 11.87 12.94 12.19
CA GLY A 435 11.64 12.33 13.51
C GLY A 435 11.62 10.80 13.50
N THR A 436 12.29 10.17 12.53
CA THR A 436 12.09 8.76 12.18
C THR A 436 13.33 7.91 12.46
N VAL A 437 13.12 6.67 12.90
CA VAL A 437 14.19 5.68 13.10
C VAL A 437 14.23 4.72 11.91
N VAL A 438 15.25 4.86 11.06
CA VAL A 438 15.57 3.96 9.94
C VAL A 438 16.68 3.01 10.37
N ARG A 439 16.36 1.74 10.66
CA ARG A 439 17.33 0.82 11.26
C ARG A 439 17.35 -0.60 10.73
N ALA A 440 18.54 -1.19 10.66
CA ALA A 440 18.73 -2.60 10.34
C ALA A 440 18.14 -3.03 8.99
N ASN A 441 17.98 -2.09 8.06
CA ASN A 441 17.53 -2.38 6.71
C ASN A 441 18.73 -2.80 5.85
N THR A 442 18.47 -3.61 4.80
CA THR A 442 19.52 -4.19 3.96
C THR A 442 19.23 -3.97 2.47
N ALA A 443 20.15 -3.29 1.78
CA ALA A 443 20.24 -3.26 0.33
C ALA A 443 21.18 -4.38 -0.13
N THR A 444 20.78 -5.17 -1.13
CA THR A 444 21.50 -6.37 -1.57
C THR A 444 22.03 -6.30 -2.99
N GLY A 445 21.84 -5.17 -3.68
CA GLY A 445 22.27 -4.98 -5.05
C GLY A 445 23.79 -5.04 -5.21
N ALA A 446 24.21 -5.66 -6.31
CA ALA A 446 25.61 -6.02 -6.50
C ALA A 446 26.47 -4.85 -6.97
N ALA A 447 25.87 -3.87 -7.66
CA ALA A 447 26.60 -2.73 -8.23
C ALA A 447 26.82 -1.60 -7.22
N ALA A 448 27.76 -0.71 -7.57
CA ALA A 448 28.21 0.41 -6.74
C ALA A 448 27.10 1.42 -6.40
N ASP A 449 26.15 1.56 -7.31
CA ASP A 449 24.98 2.42 -7.23
C ASP A 449 23.74 1.70 -6.67
N GLN A 450 23.83 0.41 -6.33
CA GLN A 450 22.67 -0.36 -5.83
C GLN A 450 22.65 -0.52 -4.31
N GLY A 451 22.97 0.55 -3.61
CA GLY A 451 23.16 0.59 -2.17
C GLY A 451 22.02 1.26 -1.40
N GLY A 452 22.36 2.04 -0.36
CA GLY A 452 21.39 2.78 0.44
C GLY A 452 20.62 1.87 1.39
N GLY A 453 21.35 1.11 2.22
CA GLY A 453 20.74 0.08 3.09
C GLY A 453 19.53 0.59 3.86
N GLY A 454 19.60 1.83 4.36
CA GLY A 454 18.48 2.55 4.94
C GLY A 454 17.67 3.33 3.91
N LEU A 455 18.32 4.29 3.25
CA LEU A 455 17.71 5.27 2.36
C LEU A 455 18.46 5.30 1.02
N TYR A 456 17.70 5.34 -0.09
CA TYR A 456 18.24 5.50 -1.43
C TYR A 456 17.51 6.65 -2.16
N ASN A 457 18.27 7.57 -2.75
CA ASN A 457 17.74 8.68 -3.55
C ASN A 457 18.30 8.62 -4.96
N ASP A 458 17.44 8.44 -5.97
CA ASP A 458 17.83 8.24 -7.37
C ASP A 458 17.63 9.47 -8.24
N GLY A 459 18.30 10.57 -7.90
CA GLY A 459 18.18 11.83 -8.64
C GLY A 459 17.08 12.76 -8.13
N GLY A 460 16.24 12.31 -7.20
CA GLY A 460 15.15 13.10 -6.62
C GLY A 460 15.62 14.04 -5.51
N THR A 461 14.66 14.58 -4.76
CA THR A 461 14.91 15.34 -3.53
C THR A 461 14.61 14.48 -2.32
N LEU A 462 15.62 14.26 -1.47
CA LEU A 462 15.49 13.56 -0.20
C LEU A 462 15.88 14.49 0.95
N THR A 463 14.93 14.79 1.82
CA THR A 463 15.15 15.55 3.07
C THR A 463 15.03 14.62 4.27
N VAL A 464 16.02 14.63 5.16
CA VAL A 464 16.05 13.81 6.38
C VAL A 464 16.34 14.69 7.59
N SER A 465 15.37 14.87 8.48
CA SER A 465 15.50 15.75 9.65
C SER A 465 15.18 15.03 10.97
N ASP A 466 15.86 15.44 12.04
CA ASP A 466 15.64 14.98 13.42
C ASP A 466 15.52 13.45 13.56
N SER A 467 16.28 12.73 12.73
CA SER A 467 16.09 11.29 12.52
C SER A 467 17.30 10.48 13.01
N THR A 468 17.13 9.16 13.04
CA THR A 468 18.23 8.22 13.29
C THR A 468 18.30 7.19 12.17
N VAL A 469 19.39 7.20 11.41
CA VAL A 469 19.71 6.21 10.38
C VAL A 469 20.79 5.29 10.93
N ALA A 470 20.44 4.09 11.38
CA ALA A 470 21.37 3.25 12.11
C ALA A 470 21.43 1.77 11.73
N ALA A 471 22.59 1.14 11.85
CA ALA A 471 22.75 -0.31 11.64
C ALA A 471 22.24 -0.83 10.29
N ASN A 472 22.11 0.04 9.30
CA ASN A 472 21.70 -0.35 7.95
C ASN A 472 22.90 -0.88 7.17
N ARG A 473 22.64 -1.73 6.17
CA ARG A 473 23.67 -2.43 5.42
C ARG A 473 23.47 -2.35 3.92
N ALA A 474 24.48 -1.93 3.19
CA ALA A 474 24.60 -2.20 1.76
C ALA A 474 25.49 -3.44 1.61
N SER A 475 24.87 -4.61 1.50
CA SER A 475 25.54 -5.92 1.63
C SER A 475 25.88 -6.60 0.31
N GLY A 476 25.52 -6.02 -0.83
CA GLY A 476 25.89 -6.58 -2.12
C GLY A 476 27.37 -6.34 -2.45
N ALA A 477 27.87 -7.05 -3.47
CA ALA A 477 29.30 -7.19 -3.75
C ALA A 477 30.06 -5.86 -3.86
N ALA A 478 29.42 -4.82 -4.39
CA ALA A 478 29.96 -3.46 -4.44
C ALA A 478 29.03 -2.44 -3.78
N GLY A 479 28.14 -2.85 -2.87
CA GLY A 479 27.14 -1.96 -2.28
C GLY A 479 27.75 -0.78 -1.50
N SER A 480 27.25 0.43 -1.76
CA SER A 480 27.64 1.68 -1.10
C SER A 480 26.54 2.31 -0.26
N GLY A 481 26.89 3.31 0.55
CA GLY A 481 25.89 4.09 1.29
C GLY A 481 25.14 3.20 2.27
N GLY A 482 25.86 2.66 3.26
CA GLY A 482 25.28 1.68 4.19
C GLY A 482 24.03 2.24 4.87
N GLY A 483 24.08 3.51 5.28
CA GLY A 483 22.94 4.28 5.76
C GLY A 483 22.16 4.91 4.61
N ILE A 484 22.80 5.83 3.89
CA ILE A 484 22.19 6.64 2.83
C ILE A 484 23.04 6.55 1.56
N LEU A 485 22.40 6.35 0.42
CA LEU A 485 23.01 6.52 -0.89
C LEU A 485 22.24 7.60 -1.67
N ASN A 486 22.93 8.67 -2.04
CA ASN A 486 22.42 9.72 -2.92
C ASN A 486 23.05 9.55 -4.31
N ASN A 487 22.26 9.17 -5.30
CA ASN A 487 22.70 9.01 -6.67
C ASN A 487 22.22 10.21 -7.49
N LEU A 488 23.12 11.15 -7.80
CA LEU A 488 22.86 12.33 -8.63
C LEU A 488 21.77 13.33 -8.15
N GLY A 489 21.10 13.06 -7.03
CA GLY A 489 19.97 13.87 -6.52
C GLY A 489 20.38 14.94 -5.53
N THR A 490 19.36 15.59 -4.96
CA THR A 490 19.50 16.51 -3.83
C THR A 490 19.29 15.77 -2.52
N LEU A 491 20.26 15.84 -1.61
CA LEU A 491 20.16 15.29 -0.26
C LEU A 491 20.32 16.40 0.78
N GLU A 492 19.31 16.61 1.59
CA GLU A 492 19.34 17.51 2.74
C GLU A 492 19.21 16.70 4.03
N VAL A 493 20.17 16.83 4.94
CA VAL A 493 20.14 16.13 6.22
C VAL A 493 20.36 17.13 7.35
N ASP A 494 19.40 17.23 8.29
CA ASP A 494 19.46 18.17 9.41
C ASP A 494 19.22 17.46 10.75
N GLY A 495 19.98 17.81 11.79
CA GLY A 495 19.77 17.33 13.16
C GLY A 495 19.74 15.79 13.31
N THR A 496 20.34 15.07 12.35
CA THR A 496 20.15 13.62 12.20
C THR A 496 21.42 12.85 12.58
N SER A 497 21.24 11.69 13.24
CA SER A 497 22.33 10.76 13.53
C SER A 497 22.38 9.63 12.51
N VAL A 498 23.48 9.53 11.76
CA VAL A 498 23.80 8.42 10.85
C VAL A 498 24.88 7.58 11.51
N GLN A 499 24.52 6.41 12.05
CA GLN A 499 25.41 5.65 12.92
C GLN A 499 25.41 4.13 12.76
N ARG A 500 26.57 3.49 12.94
CA ARG A 500 26.72 2.02 12.89
C ARG A 500 26.26 1.40 11.57
N ASN A 501 26.21 2.17 10.49
CA ASN A 501 25.86 1.65 9.18
C ASN A 501 27.09 1.04 8.51
N ALA A 502 26.86 0.07 7.62
CA ALA A 502 27.94 -0.64 6.95
C ALA A 502 27.71 -0.74 5.44
N ALA A 503 28.74 -0.44 4.67
CA ALA A 503 28.78 -0.67 3.23
C ALA A 503 29.90 -1.68 2.91
N VAL A 504 29.75 -2.44 1.82
CA VAL A 504 30.86 -3.28 1.33
C VAL A 504 31.91 -2.41 0.64
N ARG A 505 31.48 -1.45 -0.19
CA ARG A 505 32.35 -0.70 -1.10
C ARG A 505 32.84 0.63 -0.53
N ALA A 506 31.90 1.54 -0.25
CA ALA A 506 32.22 2.91 0.14
C ALA A 506 31.04 3.58 0.83
N GLY A 507 31.32 4.64 1.61
CA GLY A 507 30.28 5.42 2.27
C GLY A 507 29.55 4.59 3.31
N GLY A 508 30.25 4.14 4.36
CA GLY A 508 29.65 3.29 5.40
C GLY A 508 28.39 3.94 5.97
N GLY A 509 28.45 5.24 6.26
CA GLY A 509 27.32 6.07 6.64
C GLY A 509 26.57 6.58 5.42
N VAL A 510 27.21 7.47 4.67
CA VAL A 510 26.63 8.15 3.50
C VAL A 510 27.56 8.03 2.30
N GLU A 511 26.99 7.75 1.13
CA GLU A 511 27.65 7.89 -0.16
C GLU A 511 26.86 8.90 -1.00
N THR A 512 27.55 9.79 -1.71
CA THR A 512 26.96 10.55 -2.81
C THR A 512 27.72 10.29 -4.11
N ASN A 513 27.00 10.02 -5.19
CA ASN A 513 27.53 9.87 -6.54
C ASN A 513 27.06 11.05 -7.40
N GLY A 514 27.74 12.19 -7.27
CA GLY A 514 27.25 13.47 -7.80
C GLY A 514 26.14 14.11 -6.95
N GLY A 515 25.41 15.05 -7.54
CA GLY A 515 24.32 15.76 -6.88
C GLY A 515 24.77 16.85 -5.90
N GLU A 516 23.79 17.46 -5.23
CA GLU A 516 23.98 18.49 -4.20
C GLU A 516 23.62 17.90 -2.83
N VAL A 517 24.50 18.05 -1.86
CA VAL A 517 24.33 17.51 -0.50
C VAL A 517 24.54 18.62 0.53
N SER A 518 23.56 18.78 1.42
CA SER A 518 23.64 19.67 2.58
C SER A 518 23.48 18.86 3.86
N LEU A 519 24.48 18.92 4.74
CA LEU A 519 24.45 18.33 6.07
C LEU A 519 24.51 19.46 7.11
N LEU A 520 23.49 19.57 7.95
CA LEU A 520 23.42 20.54 9.04
C LEU A 520 23.29 19.82 10.38
N ASN A 521 24.19 20.08 11.33
CA ASN A 521 24.16 19.47 12.67
C ASN A 521 24.08 17.93 12.67
N VAL A 522 24.68 17.29 11.66
CA VAL A 522 24.63 15.85 11.47
C VAL A 522 25.68 15.16 12.33
N VAL A 523 25.35 13.97 12.85
CA VAL A 523 26.30 13.09 13.54
C VAL A 523 26.59 11.86 12.68
N LEU A 524 27.81 11.74 12.15
CA LEU A 524 28.31 10.53 11.50
C LEU A 524 29.15 9.73 12.49
N ARG A 525 28.64 8.57 12.96
CA ARG A 525 29.30 7.82 14.04
C ARG A 525 29.37 6.31 13.85
N ASP A 526 30.53 5.72 14.10
CA ASP A 526 30.75 4.26 14.07
C ASP A 526 30.34 3.59 12.75
N ASN A 527 30.35 4.31 11.63
CA ASN A 527 30.02 3.73 10.34
C ASN A 527 31.25 3.07 9.71
N THR A 528 31.05 1.99 8.96
CA THR A 528 32.14 1.13 8.49
C THR A 528 32.03 0.77 7.02
N THR A 529 33.17 0.60 6.34
CA THR A 529 33.25 -0.05 5.02
C THR A 529 33.89 -1.44 5.11
N GLY A 530 33.72 -2.25 4.06
CA GLY A 530 34.46 -3.50 3.84
C GLY A 530 35.67 -3.31 2.93
N ASP A 531 36.37 -4.40 2.60
CA ASP A 531 37.76 -4.35 2.13
C ASP A 531 38.04 -3.70 0.76
N ALA A 532 37.05 -3.59 -0.14
CA ALA A 532 37.33 -3.22 -1.54
C ALA A 532 36.26 -2.29 -2.18
N PRO A 533 36.65 -1.08 -2.63
CA PRO A 533 37.87 -0.33 -2.30
C PRO A 533 37.91 0.13 -0.84
N GLY A 534 36.78 0.18 -0.14
CA GLY A 534 36.73 0.39 1.30
C GLY A 534 36.94 1.82 1.77
N ASN A 535 36.43 2.80 1.04
CA ASN A 535 36.68 4.23 1.27
C ASN A 535 35.52 4.95 1.97
N GLY A 536 35.80 5.96 2.79
CA GLY A 536 34.77 6.84 3.34
C GLY A 536 33.89 6.14 4.38
N GLY A 537 34.44 5.84 5.56
CA GLY A 537 33.70 5.14 6.62
C GLY A 537 32.46 5.92 7.04
N GLY A 538 32.61 7.22 7.31
CA GLY A 538 31.51 8.14 7.61
C GLY A 538 30.78 8.62 6.35
N PHE A 539 31.51 9.33 5.48
CA PHE A 539 30.99 9.92 4.24
C PHE A 539 31.95 9.69 3.07
N HIS A 540 31.39 9.36 1.90
CA HIS A 540 32.13 9.24 0.65
C HIS A 540 31.48 10.04 -0.49
N THR A 541 32.24 10.94 -1.13
CA THR A 541 31.83 11.67 -2.34
C THR A 541 32.48 11.08 -3.58
N THR A 542 31.71 10.36 -4.40
CA THR A 542 32.12 9.93 -5.75
C THR A 542 31.77 11.00 -6.79
N GLY A 543 32.66 11.19 -7.77
CA GLY A 543 32.44 12.09 -8.91
C GLY A 543 32.31 13.56 -8.48
N ALA A 544 31.64 14.36 -9.31
CA ALA A 544 31.52 15.81 -9.14
C ALA A 544 30.45 16.24 -8.11
N GLY A 545 30.25 15.43 -7.06
CA GLY A 545 29.31 15.75 -5.98
C GLY A 545 29.74 17.02 -5.23
N ARG A 546 28.76 17.80 -4.80
CA ARG A 546 28.96 19.02 -4.01
C ARG A 546 28.36 18.83 -2.64
N VAL A 547 29.20 18.93 -1.62
CA VAL A 547 28.83 18.69 -0.23
C VAL A 547 29.13 19.92 0.59
N SER A 548 28.13 20.40 1.31
CA SER A 548 28.28 21.33 2.44
C SER A 548 27.96 20.60 3.73
N TYR A 549 28.83 20.69 4.72
CA TYR A 549 28.61 20.11 6.04
C TYR A 549 28.92 21.15 7.11
N THR A 550 27.89 21.63 7.79
CA THR A 550 28.00 22.65 8.84
C THR A 550 27.49 22.12 10.17
N GLY A 551 28.30 22.19 11.23
CA GLY A 551 27.91 21.76 12.57
C GLY A 551 27.82 20.23 12.74
N GLY A 552 27.99 19.74 13.97
CA GLY A 552 27.87 18.31 14.30
C GLY A 552 29.22 17.59 14.47
N SER A 553 29.27 16.29 14.18
CA SER A 553 30.50 15.51 14.39
C SER A 553 30.66 14.26 13.53
N VAL A 554 31.91 13.93 13.22
CA VAL A 554 32.35 12.74 12.49
C VAL A 554 33.31 11.94 13.39
N THR A 555 32.84 10.86 14.00
CA THR A 555 33.60 10.13 15.04
C THR A 555 33.52 8.62 14.95
N GLY A 556 34.62 7.93 15.25
CA GLY A 556 34.63 6.46 15.34
C GLY A 556 34.34 5.73 14.03
N ASN A 557 34.30 6.43 12.90
CA ASN A 557 34.03 5.81 11.60
C ASN A 557 35.31 5.10 11.11
N ALA A 558 35.12 3.96 10.43
CA ALA A 558 36.23 3.14 9.97
C ALA A 558 36.14 2.85 8.47
N ALA A 559 37.24 3.12 7.76
CA ALA A 559 37.45 2.71 6.39
C ALA A 559 38.59 1.69 6.33
N THR A 560 38.49 0.68 5.48
CA THR A 560 39.58 -0.30 5.31
C THR A 560 40.69 0.19 4.39
N SER A 561 40.50 1.32 3.68
CA SER A 561 41.52 1.91 2.79
C SER A 561 41.75 3.39 3.08
N GLU A 562 40.80 4.26 2.72
CA GLU A 562 40.99 5.71 2.75
C GLU A 562 39.82 6.45 3.42
N GLY A 563 40.11 7.55 4.11
CA GLY A 563 39.07 8.49 4.56
C GLY A 563 38.12 7.86 5.58
N GLY A 564 38.61 7.46 6.75
CA GLY A 564 37.78 6.83 7.79
C GLY A 564 36.56 7.68 8.15
N GLY A 565 36.76 8.98 8.33
CA GLY A 565 35.71 9.98 8.51
C GLY A 565 35.10 10.41 7.17
N LEU A 566 35.80 11.27 6.44
CA LEU A 566 35.33 11.93 5.22
C LEU A 566 36.27 11.66 4.03
N TRP A 567 35.71 11.31 2.88
CA TRP A 567 36.44 11.06 1.64
C TRP A 567 35.89 11.88 0.47
N ASN A 568 36.77 12.57 -0.26
CA ASN A 568 36.41 13.40 -1.43
C ASN A 568 37.16 12.98 -2.71
N SER A 569 36.42 12.86 -3.81
CA SER A 569 36.99 12.49 -5.12
C SER A 569 37.78 13.62 -5.77
N SER A 570 38.54 13.27 -6.82
CA SER A 570 39.33 14.20 -7.64
C SER A 570 38.51 15.25 -8.38
N THR A 571 37.18 15.12 -8.39
CA THR A 571 36.26 16.07 -9.04
C THR A 571 35.21 16.62 -8.07
N GLY A 572 35.19 16.12 -6.83
CA GLY A 572 34.23 16.49 -5.81
C GLY A 572 34.58 17.81 -5.13
N THR A 573 33.55 18.48 -4.61
CA THR A 573 33.68 19.63 -3.72
C THR A 573 33.10 19.26 -2.37
N PHE A 574 33.91 19.40 -1.31
CA PHE A 574 33.49 19.13 0.07
C PHE A 574 33.90 20.31 0.95
N VAL A 575 32.92 21.08 1.42
CA VAL A 575 33.13 22.21 2.31
C VAL A 575 32.59 21.87 3.68
N VAL A 576 33.47 21.83 4.68
CA VAL A 576 33.13 21.49 6.06
C VAL A 576 33.39 22.69 6.95
N ASN A 577 32.42 23.06 7.79
CA ASN A 577 32.55 24.17 8.75
C ASN A 577 31.98 23.77 10.12
N GLU A 578 32.67 24.09 11.20
CA GLU A 578 32.20 23.88 12.58
C GLU A 578 31.85 22.41 12.90
N VAL A 579 32.54 21.45 12.27
CA VAL A 579 32.34 20.01 12.49
C VAL A 579 33.53 19.43 13.27
N ARG A 580 33.23 18.73 14.37
CA ARG A 580 34.26 17.96 15.09
C ARG A 580 34.57 16.66 14.35
N ILE A 581 35.79 16.51 13.82
CA ILE A 581 36.26 15.32 13.12
C ILE A 581 37.40 14.70 13.93
N GLU A 582 37.17 13.54 14.56
CA GLU A 582 38.19 12.88 15.36
C GLU A 582 37.92 11.39 15.59
N GLY A 583 38.98 10.64 15.91
CA GLY A 583 38.87 9.24 16.33
C GLY A 583 38.34 8.31 15.24
N ASN A 584 38.46 8.72 13.98
CA ASN A 584 38.16 7.86 12.83
C ASN A 584 39.39 7.00 12.49
N THR A 585 39.21 5.91 11.75
CA THR A 585 40.28 4.96 11.43
C THR A 585 40.30 4.64 9.93
N ALA A 586 41.47 4.75 9.32
CA ALA A 586 41.78 4.22 7.99
C ALA A 586 43.30 4.08 7.86
N PRO A 587 43.81 3.17 6.99
CA PRO A 587 45.23 3.15 6.63
C PRO A 587 45.75 4.50 6.14
N THR A 588 44.95 5.22 5.34
CA THR A 588 45.32 6.53 4.79
C THR A 588 44.24 7.56 5.07
N GLY A 589 44.61 8.72 5.59
CA GLY A 589 43.68 9.82 5.89
C GLY A 589 42.54 9.38 6.84
N PRO A 590 42.82 8.99 8.09
CA PRO A 590 41.81 8.44 8.99
C PRO A 590 40.62 9.37 9.20
N ASP A 591 40.85 10.67 9.36
CA ASP A 591 39.78 11.66 9.56
C ASP A 591 39.27 12.24 8.24
N THR A 592 40.18 12.69 7.37
CA THR A 592 39.86 13.26 6.07
C THR A 592 40.80 12.73 5.00
N PHE A 593 40.25 12.54 3.79
CA PHE A 593 41.02 12.19 2.60
C PHE A 593 40.50 12.98 1.39
N ASN A 594 41.43 13.57 0.63
CA ASN A 594 41.12 14.31 -0.59
C ASN A 594 41.97 13.77 -1.73
N GLN A 595 41.35 13.33 -2.82
CA GLN A 595 42.07 12.93 -4.01
C GLN A 595 42.66 14.15 -4.75
N PRO A 596 43.80 14.00 -5.44
CA PRO A 596 44.34 15.05 -6.31
C PRO A 596 43.31 15.57 -7.30
N GLY A 597 43.10 16.89 -7.31
CA GLY A 597 42.10 17.59 -8.14
C GLY A 597 40.82 17.98 -7.39
N GLY A 598 40.51 17.30 -6.28
CA GLY A 598 39.32 17.58 -5.48
C GLY A 598 39.44 18.87 -4.66
N VAL A 599 38.32 19.55 -4.45
CA VAL A 599 38.24 20.73 -3.58
C VAL A 599 37.69 20.29 -2.23
N PHE A 600 38.53 20.26 -1.19
CA PHE A 600 38.11 19.93 0.16
C PHE A 600 38.64 20.97 1.15
N THR A 601 37.75 21.66 1.85
CA THR A 601 38.10 22.58 2.94
C THR A 601 37.45 22.17 4.27
N VAL A 602 38.17 22.42 5.36
CA VAL A 602 37.66 22.33 6.74
C VAL A 602 37.93 23.68 7.40
N ASP A 603 36.87 24.37 7.83
CA ASP A 603 36.91 25.72 8.41
C ASP A 603 37.69 26.72 7.53
N GLY A 604 37.47 26.62 6.21
CA GLY A 604 38.16 27.43 5.20
C GLY A 604 39.61 27.02 4.91
N VAL A 605 40.18 26.06 5.65
CA VAL A 605 41.54 25.55 5.43
C VAL A 605 41.49 24.38 4.42
N PRO A 606 42.27 24.42 3.32
CA PRO A 606 42.32 23.30 2.38
C PRO A 606 42.88 22.03 3.00
N VAL A 607 42.22 20.90 2.74
CA VAL A 607 42.75 19.55 3.02
C VAL A 607 43.69 19.15 1.89
N ALA A 608 44.96 18.96 2.22
CA ALA A 608 45.99 18.61 1.24
C ALA A 608 45.64 17.30 0.50
N PRO A 609 45.82 17.25 -0.82
CA PRO A 609 45.67 16.00 -1.55
C PRO A 609 46.61 14.93 -1.00
N THR A 610 46.09 13.71 -0.83
CA THR A 610 46.90 12.55 -0.44
C THR A 610 47.20 11.73 -1.68
N LEU A 611 48.47 11.36 -1.87
CA LEU A 611 48.98 10.60 -3.02
C LEU A 611 48.80 9.10 -2.88
#